data_AF-A0A3P6PC57-F1
#
_entry.id   AF-A0A3P6PC57-F1
#
_cell.length_a   1.000
_cell.length_b   1.000
_cell.length_c   1.000
_cell.angle_alpha   90.00
_cell.angle_beta   90.00
_cell.angle_gamma   90.00
#
_symmetry.space_group_name_H-M   'P 1'
#
loop_
_entity.id
_entity.type
_entity.pdbx_description
1 polymer ?
#
loop_
_entity_poly.entity_id
_entity_poly.type
_entity_poly.pdbx_seq_one_letter_code
_entity_poly.pdbx_strand_id
1 'polypeptide(L)'
;MKIYFDHGDMLLLRCCTVGNRDRELTALIRRLEYVTKGDEAKEVVYRRAKTSDSLGFHLQEEGVVTDVEMYRTAWRCGLRQGSRIVEIEGKPIVTLSYNEIADIMAKRTAFRLIMISPASDGSPRRGCADPHCPAVSGDERLLLTPETFAKRTIE
;
A
#
# COMPACT_ATOMS: atom_id res chain seq x y z
N MET A 1 4.12 13.94 1.67
CA MET A 1 3.63 12.71 2.32
C MET A 1 2.88 11.90 1.29
N LYS A 2 3.22 10.62 1.11
CA LYS A 2 2.40 9.68 0.35
C LYS A 2 1.37 9.05 1.29
N ILE A 3 0.12 8.95 0.85
CA ILE A 3 -0.95 8.25 1.56
C ILE A 3 -1.45 7.17 0.62
N TYR A 4 -1.41 5.93 1.06
CA TYR A 4 -1.99 4.81 0.33
C TYR A 4 -3.37 4.50 0.90
N PHE A 5 -4.37 4.31 0.04
CA PHE A 5 -5.74 4.10 0.47
C PHE A 5 -6.45 3.10 -0.44
N ASP A 6 -7.58 2.60 0.07
CA ASP A 6 -8.49 1.70 -0.63
C ASP A 6 -7.79 0.48 -1.28
N HIS A 7 -7.89 0.28 -2.60
CA HIS A 7 -7.29 -0.86 -3.30
C HIS A 7 -5.82 -0.66 -3.70
N GLY A 8 -5.13 0.33 -3.14
CA GLY A 8 -3.70 0.59 -3.41
C GLY A 8 -3.45 1.89 -4.17
N ASP A 9 -4.47 2.75 -4.27
CA ASP A 9 -4.33 4.11 -4.76
C ASP A 9 -3.41 4.94 -3.87
N MET A 10 -2.83 5.98 -4.45
CA MET A 10 -1.84 6.82 -3.77
C MET A 10 -2.14 8.30 -3.96
N LEU A 11 -2.16 9.01 -2.84
CA LEU A 11 -2.23 10.46 -2.76
C LEU A 11 -0.90 11.05 -2.35
N LEU A 12 -0.43 12.05 -3.09
CA LEU A 12 0.73 12.85 -2.69
C LEU A 12 0.27 14.17 -2.09
N LEU A 13 0.35 14.29 -0.76
CA LEU A 13 0.11 15.54 -0.06
C LEU A 13 1.42 16.32 0.14
N ARG A 14 1.37 17.64 -0.06
CA ARG A 14 2.49 18.55 0.19
C ARG A 14 2.07 19.58 1.24
N CYS A 15 2.87 19.71 2.30
CA CYS A 15 2.72 20.78 3.29
C CYS A 15 3.39 22.04 2.72
N CYS A 16 2.60 23.04 2.34
CA CYS A 16 3.07 24.22 1.62
C CYS A 16 3.52 25.37 2.55
N THR A 17 3.33 25.24 3.85
CA THR A 17 3.53 26.35 4.80
C THR A 17 5.01 26.59 5.06
N VAL A 18 5.42 27.85 4.97
CA VAL A 18 6.82 28.26 5.12
C VAL A 18 7.23 28.18 6.59
N GLY A 19 8.35 27.50 6.88
CA GLY A 19 8.95 27.45 8.22
C GLY A 19 8.34 26.47 9.24
N ASN A 20 7.26 25.75 8.90
CA ASN A 20 6.54 24.89 9.86
C ASN A 20 6.09 23.52 9.30
N ARG A 21 6.76 23.03 8.25
CA ARG A 21 6.35 21.82 7.51
C ARG A 21 6.27 20.57 8.38
N ASP A 22 7.24 20.37 9.28
CA ASP A 22 7.30 19.17 10.12
C ASP A 22 6.17 19.11 11.15
N ARG A 23 5.79 20.27 11.71
CA ARG A 23 4.66 20.37 12.64
C ARG A 23 3.34 20.07 11.93
N GLU A 24 3.16 20.57 10.72
CA GLU A 24 1.97 20.28 9.92
C GLU A 24 1.88 18.82 9.52
N LEU A 25 2.99 18.24 9.06
CA LEU A 25 3.08 16.82 8.74
C LEU A 25 2.70 15.97 9.97
N THR A 26 3.28 16.30 11.13
CA THR A 26 2.97 15.62 12.40
C THR A 26 1.50 15.76 12.77
N ALA A 27 0.93 16.96 12.67
CA ALA A 27 -0.49 17.19 12.95
C ALA A 27 -1.40 16.41 11.99
N LEU A 28 -1.02 16.29 10.72
CA LEU A 28 -1.77 15.54 9.72
C LEU A 28 -1.73 14.03 10.00
N ILE A 29 -0.55 13.48 10.29
CA ILE A 29 -0.40 12.07 10.70
C ILE A 29 -1.27 11.79 11.93
N ARG A 30 -1.20 12.63 12.98
CA ARG A 30 -2.02 12.47 14.19
C ARG A 30 -3.53 12.48 13.92
N ARG A 31 -3.99 13.33 13.01
CA ARG A 31 -5.41 13.36 12.62
C ARG A 31 -5.82 12.10 11.86
N LEU A 32 -4.98 11.61 10.95
CA LEU A 32 -5.22 10.37 10.22
C LEU A 32 -5.24 9.15 11.15
N GLU A 33 -4.36 9.09 12.15
CA GLU A 33 -4.36 8.05 13.19
C GLU A 33 -5.67 8.01 13.98
N TYR A 34 -6.35 9.16 14.16
CA TYR A 34 -7.60 9.24 14.91
C TYR A 34 -8.83 8.77 14.11
N VAL A 35 -8.81 8.93 12.77
CA VAL A 35 -9.97 8.64 11.91
C VAL A 35 -9.79 7.43 11.02
N THR A 36 -8.61 6.80 11.02
CA THR A 36 -8.31 5.61 10.23
C THR A 36 -7.61 4.54 11.06
N LYS A 37 -7.66 3.29 10.59
CA LYS A 37 -6.77 2.21 11.05
C LYS A 37 -5.46 2.16 10.26
N GLY A 38 -5.06 3.28 9.64
CA GLY A 38 -3.84 3.38 8.84
C GLY A 38 -2.60 3.11 9.68
N ASP A 39 -1.49 2.78 9.00
CA ASP A 39 -0.20 2.57 9.64
C ASP A 39 0.91 2.99 8.67
N GLU A 40 2.11 3.19 9.21
CA GLU A 40 3.27 3.64 8.44
C GLU A 40 3.62 2.62 7.34
N ALA A 41 3.76 3.14 6.12
CA ALA A 41 4.27 2.36 5.00
C ALA A 41 5.80 2.34 5.03
N LYS A 42 6.38 1.14 5.02
CA LYS A 42 7.81 0.89 5.18
C LYS A 42 8.42 0.42 3.88
N GLU A 43 9.57 1.00 3.55
CA GLU A 43 10.39 0.51 2.45
C GLU A 43 11.19 -0.71 2.89
N VAL A 44 11.10 -1.77 2.11
CA VAL A 44 11.87 -3.00 2.31
C VAL A 44 12.48 -3.45 0.99
N VAL A 45 13.66 -4.06 1.07
CA VAL A 45 14.30 -4.67 -0.11
C VAL A 45 14.25 -6.18 0.05
N TYR A 46 13.50 -6.82 -0.84
CA TYR A 46 13.49 -8.27 -0.98
C TYR A 46 14.73 -8.71 -1.77
N ARG A 47 15.43 -9.77 -1.32
CA ARG A 47 16.60 -10.32 -2.02
C ARG A 47 16.71 -11.85 -1.86
N ARG A 48 16.60 -12.58 -2.96
CA ARG A 48 16.83 -14.03 -3.06
C ARG A 48 18.12 -14.33 -3.83
N ALA A 49 18.65 -15.54 -3.71
CA ALA A 49 19.92 -15.91 -4.31
C ALA A 49 19.81 -16.11 -5.82
N LYS A 50 18.76 -16.81 -6.28
CA LYS A 50 18.50 -17.09 -7.70
C LYS A 50 17.06 -16.73 -8.06
N THR A 51 16.80 -16.43 -9.34
CA THR A 51 15.46 -16.16 -9.85
C THR A 51 14.52 -17.37 -9.78
N SER A 52 15.08 -18.58 -9.76
CA SER A 52 14.37 -19.84 -9.58
C SER A 52 13.92 -20.10 -8.14
N ASP A 53 14.47 -19.38 -7.15
CA ASP A 53 14.16 -19.63 -5.75
C ASP A 53 12.73 -19.16 -5.45
N SER A 54 11.96 -19.94 -4.70
CA SER A 54 10.64 -19.52 -4.20
C SER A 54 10.74 -18.15 -3.53
N LEU A 55 9.72 -17.32 -3.74
CA LEU A 55 9.63 -16.02 -3.07
C LEU A 55 9.42 -16.20 -1.55
N GLY A 56 8.78 -17.31 -1.16
CA GLY A 56 8.41 -17.61 0.23
C GLY A 56 7.22 -16.80 0.74
N PHE A 57 6.36 -16.31 -0.16
CA PHE A 57 5.09 -15.67 0.18
C PHE A 57 4.11 -15.75 -1.00
N HIS A 58 2.82 -15.59 -0.72
CA HIS A 58 1.75 -15.51 -1.71
C HIS A 58 1.13 -14.10 -1.72
N LEU A 59 0.80 -13.60 -2.91
CA LEU A 59 0.28 -12.25 -3.12
C LEU A 59 -1.03 -12.31 -3.92
N GLN A 60 -2.05 -11.58 -3.46
CA GLN A 60 -3.29 -11.32 -4.22
C GLN A 60 -3.10 -10.16 -5.20
N GLU A 61 -3.99 -10.05 -6.19
CA GLU A 61 -3.91 -9.05 -7.27
C GLU A 61 -3.81 -7.61 -6.74
N GLU A 62 -4.51 -7.30 -5.66
CA GLU A 62 -4.50 -5.96 -5.09
C GLU A 62 -3.29 -5.74 -4.16
N GLY A 63 -2.46 -6.75 -3.91
CA GLY A 63 -1.25 -6.62 -3.09
C GLY A 63 -1.37 -7.10 -1.65
N VAL A 64 -2.44 -7.81 -1.28
CA VAL A 64 -2.53 -8.47 0.04
C VAL A 64 -1.64 -9.69 0.08
N VAL A 65 -0.77 -9.77 1.07
CA VAL A 65 0.05 -10.96 1.33
C VAL A 65 -0.78 -11.97 2.11
N THR A 66 -1.09 -13.11 1.50
CA THR A 66 -1.97 -14.13 2.10
C THR A 66 -1.23 -15.18 2.90
N ASP A 67 0.05 -15.37 2.63
CA ASP A 67 0.89 -16.34 3.33
C ASP A 67 2.36 -15.94 3.24
N VAL A 68 3.15 -16.28 4.27
CA VAL A 68 4.59 -16.01 4.32
C VAL A 68 5.29 -17.16 5.03
N GLU A 69 6.24 -17.81 4.36
CA GLU A 69 7.07 -18.86 4.96
C GLU A 69 7.95 -18.29 6.08
N MET A 70 7.82 -18.84 7.29
CA MET A 70 8.59 -18.40 8.45
C MET A 70 10.11 -18.55 8.23
N TYR A 71 10.87 -17.58 8.74
CA TYR A 71 12.34 -17.56 8.71
C TYR A 71 12.98 -17.55 7.31
N ARG A 72 12.19 -17.46 6.24
CA ARG A 72 12.66 -17.27 4.85
C ARG A 72 12.89 -15.80 4.53
N THR A 73 13.33 -15.53 3.30
CA THR A 73 13.67 -14.19 2.80
C THR A 73 12.55 -13.16 3.02
N ALA A 74 11.32 -13.48 2.61
CA ALA A 74 10.17 -12.58 2.76
C ALA A 74 9.89 -12.25 4.23
N TRP A 75 9.90 -13.26 5.09
CA TRP A 75 9.72 -13.07 6.52
C TRP A 75 10.84 -12.22 7.14
N ARG A 76 12.10 -12.45 6.75
CA ARG A 76 13.26 -11.69 7.24
C ARG A 76 13.25 -10.24 6.77
N CYS A 77 12.70 -9.95 5.59
CA CYS A 77 12.53 -8.58 5.11
C CYS A 77 11.31 -7.86 5.72
N GLY A 78 10.60 -8.50 6.66
CA GLY A 78 9.50 -7.90 7.41
C GLY A 78 8.10 -8.20 6.89
N LEU A 79 7.96 -8.90 5.75
CA LEU A 79 6.63 -9.30 5.27
C LEU A 79 5.99 -10.29 6.25
N ARG A 80 4.69 -10.13 6.47
CA ARG A 80 3.85 -11.03 7.26
C ARG A 80 2.57 -11.31 6.51
N GLN A 81 1.93 -12.42 6.86
CA GLN A 81 0.55 -12.66 6.41
C GLN A 81 -0.33 -11.47 6.85
N GLY A 82 -1.12 -10.95 5.92
CA GLY A 82 -1.96 -9.77 6.11
C GLY A 82 -1.27 -8.44 5.84
N SER A 83 0.06 -8.43 5.58
CA SER A 83 0.74 -7.25 5.05
C SER A 83 0.15 -6.83 3.71
N ARG A 84 0.22 -5.53 3.41
CA ARG A 84 -0.20 -4.95 2.12
C ARG A 84 1.01 -4.37 1.42
N ILE A 85 1.34 -4.88 0.24
CA ILE A 85 2.30 -4.24 -0.66
C ILE A 85 1.56 -3.14 -1.42
N VAL A 86 2.08 -1.92 -1.40
CA VAL A 86 1.45 -0.74 -2.03
C VAL A 86 2.30 -0.15 -3.15
N GLU A 87 3.61 -0.39 -3.16
CA GLU A 87 4.46 -0.08 -4.32
C GLU A 87 5.47 -1.21 -4.57
N ILE A 88 5.81 -1.41 -5.85
CA ILE A 88 6.87 -2.31 -6.31
C ILE A 88 7.80 -1.50 -7.24
N GLU A 89 9.10 -1.46 -6.93
CA GLU A 89 10.09 -0.70 -7.72
C GLU A 89 9.69 0.79 -7.92
N GLY A 90 9.03 1.38 -6.91
CA GLY A 90 8.57 2.77 -6.92
C GLY A 90 7.30 3.03 -7.75
N LYS A 91 6.68 1.98 -8.30
CA LYS A 91 5.38 2.06 -8.97
C LYS A 91 4.26 1.65 -8.01
N PRO A 92 3.18 2.43 -7.84
CA PRO A 92 2.01 2.01 -7.08
C PRO A 92 1.46 0.69 -7.61
N ILE A 93 1.14 -0.25 -6.72
CA ILE A 93 0.73 -1.60 -7.13
C ILE A 93 -0.55 -1.59 -7.97
N VAL A 94 -1.47 -0.65 -7.72
CA VAL A 94 -2.71 -0.45 -8.47
C VAL A 94 -2.46 -0.10 -9.95
N THR A 95 -1.25 0.37 -10.29
CA THR A 95 -0.86 0.69 -11.68
C THR A 95 -0.24 -0.49 -12.42
N LEU A 96 -0.10 -1.65 -11.76
CA LEU A 96 0.51 -2.85 -12.32
C LEU A 96 -0.55 -3.94 -12.44
N SER A 97 -0.62 -4.58 -13.60
CA SER A 97 -1.38 -5.82 -13.77
C SER A 97 -0.73 -6.96 -13.00
N TYR A 98 -1.53 -7.98 -12.66
CA TYR A 98 -1.01 -9.19 -12.03
C TYR A 98 0.16 -9.83 -12.80
N ASN A 99 0.08 -9.84 -14.14
CA ASN A 99 1.15 -10.38 -14.98
C ASN A 99 2.44 -9.56 -14.88
N GLU A 100 2.35 -8.23 -14.83
CA GLU A 100 3.53 -7.38 -14.62
C GLU A 100 4.16 -7.59 -13.25
N ILE A 101 3.34 -7.73 -12.20
CA ILE A 101 3.81 -8.06 -10.85
C ILE A 101 4.55 -9.40 -10.86
N ALA A 102 3.92 -10.44 -11.42
CA ALA A 102 4.50 -11.77 -11.53
C ALA A 102 5.83 -11.74 -12.30
N ASP A 103 5.88 -11.01 -13.42
CA ASP A 103 7.09 -10.86 -14.24
C ASP A 103 8.22 -10.17 -13.48
N ILE A 104 7.93 -9.08 -12.76
CA ILE A 104 8.90 -8.36 -11.93
C ILE A 104 9.51 -9.32 -10.90
N MET A 105 8.65 -10.04 -10.19
CA MET A 105 9.08 -10.94 -9.12
C MET A 105 9.83 -12.16 -9.67
N ALA A 106 9.41 -12.72 -10.81
CA ALA A 106 10.03 -13.90 -11.42
C ALA A 106 11.42 -13.62 -12.01
N LYS A 107 11.60 -12.45 -12.65
CA LYS A 107 12.81 -12.13 -13.43
C LYS A 107 13.92 -11.48 -12.61
N ARG A 108 13.67 -11.10 -11.36
CA ARG A 108 14.65 -10.39 -10.50
C ARG A 108 15.05 -11.20 -9.26
N THR A 109 16.30 -11.03 -8.84
CA THR A 109 16.82 -11.55 -7.56
C THR A 109 16.66 -10.54 -6.43
N ALA A 110 16.52 -9.25 -6.74
CA ALA A 110 16.24 -8.21 -5.76
C ALA A 110 15.22 -7.21 -6.29
N PHE A 111 14.36 -6.72 -5.40
CA PHE A 111 13.41 -5.65 -5.70
C PHE A 111 12.98 -4.91 -4.41
N ARG A 112 12.63 -3.64 -4.57
CA ARG A 112 12.17 -2.72 -3.54
C ARG A 112 10.65 -2.77 -3.46
N LEU A 113 10.14 -2.89 -2.24
CA LEU A 113 8.73 -2.86 -1.93
C LEU A 113 8.47 -1.72 -0.95
N ILE A 114 7.30 -1.08 -1.10
CA ILE A 114 6.70 -0.33 -0.01
C ILE A 114 5.57 -1.19 0.53
N MET A 115 5.60 -1.51 1.83
CA MET A 115 4.61 -2.36 2.49
C MET A 115 4.04 -1.73 3.75
N ILE A 116 2.80 -2.08 4.08
CA ILE A 116 2.17 -1.77 5.36
C ILE A 116 2.02 -3.11 6.12
N SER A 117 2.38 -3.12 7.40
CA SER A 117 2.22 -4.30 8.28
C SER A 117 0.76 -4.76 8.32
N PRO A 118 0.43 -5.96 8.83
CA PRO A 118 -0.96 -6.30 9.14
C PRO A 118 -1.57 -5.28 10.12
N ALA A 119 -2.90 -5.27 10.27
CA ALA A 119 -3.52 -4.47 11.31
C ALA A 119 -3.10 -4.95 12.70
N SER A 120 -3.24 -4.09 13.72
CA SER A 120 -2.83 -4.40 15.09
C SER A 120 -3.62 -5.55 15.72
N ASP A 121 -4.83 -5.80 15.22
CA ASP A 121 -5.67 -6.96 15.58
C ASP A 121 -5.32 -8.23 14.79
N GLY A 122 -4.31 -8.18 13.92
CA GLY A 122 -3.86 -9.27 13.06
C GLY A 122 -4.66 -9.43 11.76
N SER A 123 -5.70 -8.63 11.55
CA SER A 123 -6.50 -8.68 10.32
C SER A 123 -5.67 -8.23 9.11
N PRO A 124 -5.90 -8.83 7.93
CA PRO A 124 -5.24 -8.40 6.70
C PRO A 124 -5.70 -7.00 6.31
N ARG A 125 -4.77 -6.18 5.79
CA ARG A 125 -5.10 -4.90 5.20
C ARG A 125 -5.73 -5.08 3.83
N ARG A 126 -7.03 -5.38 3.85
CA ARG A 126 -7.91 -5.31 2.69
C ARG A 126 -8.34 -3.85 2.53
N GLY A 127 -8.62 -3.42 1.30
CA GLY A 127 -9.15 -2.07 1.01
C GLY A 127 -10.53 -1.86 1.65
N CYS A 128 -11.37 -1.01 1.07
CA CYS A 128 -12.73 -0.89 1.58
C CYS A 128 -13.44 -2.26 1.56
N ALA A 129 -13.98 -2.68 2.70
CA ALA A 129 -14.69 -3.95 2.84
C ALA A 129 -16.20 -3.82 2.60
N ASP A 130 -16.68 -2.60 2.30
CA ASP A 130 -18.07 -2.36 1.95
C ASP A 130 -18.36 -2.93 0.55
N PRO A 131 -19.28 -3.90 0.41
CA PRO A 131 -19.67 -4.43 -0.90
C PRO A 131 -20.26 -3.37 -1.83
N HIS A 132 -20.76 -2.27 -1.27
CA HIS A 132 -21.29 -1.12 -2.00
C HIS A 132 -20.27 0.01 -2.10
N CYS A 133 -18.99 -0.24 -1.78
CA CYS A 133 -17.97 0.77 -1.94
C CYS A 133 -17.92 1.19 -3.42
N PRO A 134 -18.08 2.50 -3.72
CA PRO A 134 -17.97 3.00 -5.08
C PRO A 134 -16.70 2.54 -5.80
N ALA A 135 -15.60 2.41 -5.06
CA ALA A 135 -14.30 2.00 -5.59
C ALA A 135 -14.22 0.52 -5.97
N VAL A 136 -14.99 -0.34 -5.29
CA VAL A 136 -15.13 -1.76 -5.66
C VAL A 136 -16.09 -1.93 -6.84
N SER A 137 -17.14 -1.10 -6.91
CA SER A 137 -18.20 -1.22 -7.91
C SER A 137 -17.79 -0.82 -9.33
N GLY A 138 -16.64 -0.14 -9.50
CA GLY A 138 -16.20 0.41 -10.77
C GLY A 138 -17.03 1.60 -11.27
N ASP A 139 -17.97 2.11 -10.46
CA ASP A 139 -18.74 3.31 -10.78
C ASP A 139 -17.92 4.57 -10.44
N GLU A 140 -17.11 5.01 -11.40
CA GLU A 140 -16.27 6.20 -11.28
C GLU A 140 -17.05 7.48 -10.91
N ARG A 141 -18.37 7.52 -11.11
CA ARG A 141 -19.21 8.69 -10.77
C ARG A 141 -19.45 8.81 -9.26
N LEU A 142 -19.40 7.69 -8.55
CA LEU A 142 -19.60 7.61 -7.11
C LEU A 142 -18.26 7.63 -6.35
N LEU A 143 -17.14 7.46 -7.06
CA LEU A 143 -15.82 7.66 -6.50
C LEU A 143 -15.66 9.12 -6.07
N LEU A 144 -15.54 9.32 -4.75
CA LEU A 144 -14.94 10.54 -4.20
C LEU A 144 -13.45 10.49 -4.49
N THR A 145 -13.10 10.62 -5.77
CA THR A 145 -11.72 10.81 -6.16
C THR A 145 -11.22 12.06 -5.44
N PRO A 146 -9.95 12.08 -5.00
CA PRO A 146 -9.40 13.27 -4.39
C PRO A 146 -9.54 14.50 -5.30
N GLU A 147 -9.57 14.32 -6.61
CA GLU A 147 -9.86 15.37 -7.58
C GLU A 147 -11.30 15.89 -7.53
N THR A 148 -12.30 15.01 -7.37
CA THR A 148 -13.72 15.43 -7.24
C THR A 148 -13.98 16.06 -5.87
N PHE A 149 -13.36 15.55 -4.80
CA PHE A 149 -13.45 16.15 -3.48
C PHE A 149 -12.77 17.53 -3.43
N ALA A 150 -11.56 17.67 -3.99
CA ALA A 150 -10.84 18.95 -4.01
C ALA A 150 -11.52 20.04 -4.84
N LYS A 151 -12.40 19.67 -5.78
CA LYS A 151 -13.20 20.60 -6.60
C LYS A 151 -14.52 21.01 -5.93
N ARG A 152 -14.93 20.39 -4.82
CA ARG A 152 -16.13 20.82 -4.09
C ARG A 152 -15.84 22.12 -3.37
N THR A 153 -16.50 23.19 -3.78
CA THR A 153 -16.53 24.46 -3.05
C THR A 153 -17.10 24.19 -1.66
N ILE A 154 -16.39 24.60 -0.62
CA ILE A 154 -16.91 24.55 0.74
C ILE A 154 -17.96 25.66 0.84
N GLU A 155 -19.24 25.28 0.85
CA GLU A 155 -20.36 26.17 1.19
C GLU A 155 -20.51 26.31 2.70
#